data_AF-A0A2V6CAK5-F1
#
_entry.id   AF-A0A2V6CAK5-F1
#
_cell.length_a   1.000
_cell.length_b   1.000
_cell.length_c   1.000
_cell.angle_alpha   90.00
_cell.angle_beta   90.00
_cell.angle_gamma   90.00
#
_symmetry.space_group_name_H-M   'P 1'
#
loop_
_entity.id
_entity.type
_entity.pdbx_description
1 polymer ?
#
loop_
_entity_poly.entity_id
_entity_poly.type
_entity_poly.pdbx_seq_one_letter_code
_entity_poly.pdbx_strand_id
1 'polypeptide(L)'
;MSNLVAAVEQSIRSQRLLRRGESVLVAVSGGLDSMTLLHVLHQLAAKHEWRLLVVHFNHRLRRADSDGDEQFVQAAVVKLGLRLIAGRADVAAFARREKLSVEMAARKLRHDFLARAARRLKIKTVALAHHADDQVELFFLRWLRGGGGKGLAGMKWANPSPSDPAVGLVRPLLDQSKAVLRRYAQEHGIAFREDATNAHLDFLRNRIRNKLLPLLSQKYQPALARSVLRTMDIVGAEADLVRRVAEEWLSQKRRSDFEKLHLAVQRQAIQIQLLKLGVAPDFDLTEQLRGSANQPVPVGPGLTVRRERGGRVVKEATVCPTFRPEQIAVELKGRDGAVDFGRLRIYWWIRSRKASLNRRPKFAKGCEYFDAERIGSSVVLRHWRAGDRIQPIGMKAPVKLQDLFVNQKISRAQRHQLVVATTAAGELFWVEGLRIGERFKLDNRTVYLLKWRWLVR
;
A
#
# COMPACT_ATOMS: atom_id res chain seq x y z
N MET A 1 3.70 36.85 -26.68
CA MET A 1 3.23 35.93 -25.61
C MET A 1 4.47 35.34 -24.94
N SER A 2 4.50 35.26 -23.61
CA SER A 2 5.62 34.61 -22.92
C SER A 2 5.79 33.15 -23.40
N ASN A 3 7.02 32.63 -23.32
CA ASN A 3 7.30 31.24 -23.71
C ASN A 3 6.42 30.24 -22.93
N LEU A 4 6.16 30.49 -21.64
CA LEU A 4 5.30 29.64 -20.82
C LEU A 4 3.84 29.60 -21.30
N VAL A 5 3.25 30.75 -21.66
CA VAL A 5 1.83 30.80 -22.07
C VAL A 5 1.60 30.04 -23.35
N ALA A 6 2.50 30.18 -24.33
CA ALA A 6 2.43 29.43 -25.58
C ALA A 6 2.61 27.91 -25.36
N ALA A 7 3.56 27.53 -24.50
CA ALA A 7 3.78 26.12 -24.15
C ALA A 7 2.55 25.51 -23.46
N VAL A 8 1.97 26.20 -22.47
CA VAL A 8 0.76 25.72 -21.77
C VAL A 8 -0.44 25.66 -22.71
N GLU A 9 -0.61 26.65 -23.61
CA GLU A 9 -1.65 26.60 -24.64
C GLU A 9 -1.49 25.36 -25.55
N GLN A 10 -0.27 25.05 -25.98
CA GLN A 10 0.03 23.87 -26.78
C GLN A 10 -0.28 22.57 -26.01
N SER A 11 0.07 22.49 -24.74
CA SER A 11 -0.23 21.32 -23.89
C SER A 11 -1.73 21.15 -23.64
N ILE A 12 -2.47 22.24 -23.43
CA ILE A 12 -3.95 22.21 -23.33
C ILE A 12 -4.57 21.66 -24.62
N ARG A 13 -4.09 22.09 -25.79
CA ARG A 13 -4.60 21.64 -27.09
C ARG A 13 -4.25 20.20 -27.40
N SER A 14 -2.98 19.82 -27.25
CA SER A 14 -2.50 18.47 -27.58
C SER A 14 -3.15 17.40 -26.70
N GLN A 15 -3.33 17.69 -25.42
CA GLN A 15 -3.97 16.79 -24.46
C GLN A 15 -5.50 16.96 -24.38
N ARG A 16 -6.07 17.88 -25.17
CA ARG A 16 -7.52 18.19 -25.23
C ARG A 16 -8.12 18.47 -23.84
N LEU A 17 -7.41 19.26 -23.02
CA LEU A 17 -7.79 19.49 -21.62
C LEU A 17 -9.01 20.39 -21.45
N LEU A 18 -9.11 21.42 -22.29
CA LEU A 18 -10.16 22.44 -22.23
C LEU A 18 -10.74 22.66 -23.64
N ARG A 19 -12.06 22.87 -23.73
CA ARG A 19 -12.75 23.21 -24.98
C ARG A 19 -12.94 24.73 -25.08
N ARG A 20 -13.09 25.24 -26.30
CA ARG A 20 -13.45 26.65 -26.54
C ARG A 20 -14.83 26.94 -25.91
N GLY A 21 -15.01 28.11 -25.30
CA GLY A 21 -16.27 28.51 -24.65
C GLY A 21 -16.56 27.82 -23.31
N GLU A 22 -15.67 26.96 -22.83
CA GLU A 22 -15.89 26.17 -21.61
C GLU A 22 -15.77 27.03 -20.34
N SER A 23 -16.58 26.69 -19.33
CA SER A 23 -16.43 27.23 -17.97
C SER A 23 -15.46 26.36 -17.16
N VAL A 24 -14.49 26.98 -16.50
CA VAL A 24 -13.40 26.27 -15.81
C VAL A 24 -13.25 26.78 -14.39
N LEU A 25 -13.23 25.86 -13.42
CA LEU A 25 -12.86 26.17 -12.05
C LEU A 25 -11.34 26.07 -11.88
N VAL A 26 -10.70 27.14 -11.43
CA VAL A 26 -9.26 27.15 -11.16
C VAL A 26 -9.03 27.03 -9.66
N ALA A 27 -8.37 25.95 -9.22
CA ALA A 27 -8.05 25.75 -7.81
C ALA A 27 -6.80 26.54 -7.42
N VAL A 28 -6.99 27.55 -6.56
CA VAL A 28 -5.94 28.49 -6.18
C VAL A 28 -5.65 28.41 -4.69
N SER A 29 -4.40 28.09 -4.35
CA SER A 29 -3.94 27.96 -2.96
C SER A 29 -3.30 29.24 -2.41
N GLY A 30 -2.90 30.17 -3.28
CA GLY A 30 -2.10 31.35 -2.93
C GLY A 30 -0.59 31.16 -3.14
N GLY A 31 -0.13 29.92 -3.33
CA GLY A 31 1.25 29.61 -3.66
C GLY A 31 1.60 29.85 -5.14
N LEU A 32 2.90 29.96 -5.41
CA LEU A 32 3.52 30.23 -6.72
C LEU A 32 2.82 29.49 -7.86
N ASP A 33 2.75 28.16 -7.76
CA ASP A 33 2.29 27.30 -8.85
C ASP A 33 0.84 27.62 -9.24
N SER A 34 -0.01 27.83 -8.22
CA SER A 34 -1.44 28.11 -8.42
C SER A 34 -1.73 29.54 -8.89
N MET A 35 -0.93 30.51 -8.45
CA MET A 35 -1.02 31.88 -8.93
C MET A 35 -0.56 32.01 -10.38
N THR A 36 0.53 31.31 -10.73
CA THR A 36 1.01 31.23 -12.12
C THR A 36 -0.03 30.55 -13.02
N LEU A 37 -0.62 29.43 -12.59
CA LEU A 37 -1.71 28.79 -13.37
C LEU A 37 -2.87 29.75 -13.63
N LEU A 38 -3.33 30.46 -12.59
CA LEU A 38 -4.42 31.42 -12.71
C LEU A 38 -4.12 32.50 -13.75
N HIS A 39 -2.91 33.08 -13.68
CA HIS A 39 -2.49 34.14 -14.59
C HIS A 39 -2.38 33.64 -16.04
N VAL A 40 -1.78 32.46 -16.26
CA VAL A 40 -1.67 31.86 -17.60
C VAL A 40 -3.05 31.57 -18.20
N LEU A 41 -3.97 30.97 -17.43
CA LEU A 41 -5.32 30.70 -17.92
C LEU A 41 -6.11 31.98 -18.18
N HIS A 42 -5.95 33.01 -17.35
CA HIS A 42 -6.59 34.31 -17.55
C HIS A 42 -6.18 34.94 -18.89
N GLN A 43 -4.87 34.96 -19.19
CA GLN A 43 -4.37 35.50 -20.47
C GLN A 43 -4.92 34.74 -21.69
N LEU A 44 -5.12 33.43 -21.56
CA LEU A 44 -5.68 32.59 -22.62
C LEU A 44 -7.22 32.65 -22.70
N ALA A 45 -7.89 33.11 -21.63
CA ALA A 45 -9.34 33.07 -21.53
C ALA A 45 -10.04 33.89 -22.62
N ALA A 46 -9.53 35.08 -22.94
CA ALA A 46 -10.10 35.92 -23.99
C ALA A 46 -10.01 35.25 -25.38
N LYS A 47 -8.86 34.63 -25.69
CA LYS A 47 -8.61 33.96 -26.98
C LYS A 47 -9.49 32.72 -27.18
N HIS A 48 -9.78 31.99 -26.11
CA HIS A 48 -10.53 30.72 -26.14
C HIS A 48 -11.96 30.84 -25.61
N GLU A 49 -12.41 32.05 -25.30
CA GLU A 49 -13.73 32.36 -24.73
C GLU A 49 -14.03 31.59 -23.43
N TRP A 50 -13.00 31.34 -22.62
CA TRP A 50 -13.17 30.60 -21.36
C TRP A 50 -13.80 31.47 -20.29
N ARG A 51 -14.70 30.87 -19.51
CA ARG A 51 -15.27 31.50 -18.32
C ARG A 51 -14.60 30.95 -17.07
N LEU A 52 -13.66 31.71 -16.53
CA LEU A 52 -12.88 31.28 -15.36
C LEU A 52 -13.58 31.66 -14.05
N LEU A 53 -13.69 30.70 -13.14
CA LEU A 53 -14.04 30.94 -11.74
C LEU A 53 -12.94 30.40 -10.83
N VAL A 54 -12.62 31.12 -9.77
CA VAL A 54 -11.57 30.72 -8.83
C VAL A 54 -12.17 30.05 -7.61
N VAL A 55 -11.57 28.94 -7.19
CA VAL A 55 -11.93 28.22 -5.96
C VAL A 55 -10.72 28.14 -5.03
N HIS A 56 -10.90 28.57 -3.79
CA HIS A 56 -9.89 28.50 -2.73
C HIS A 56 -10.40 27.66 -1.57
N PHE A 57 -9.51 26.86 -0.96
CA PHE A 57 -9.86 26.03 0.20
C PHE A 57 -8.90 26.28 1.35
N ASN A 58 -9.41 26.91 2.40
CA ASN A 58 -8.67 27.21 3.62
C ASN A 58 -8.77 26.01 4.59
N HIS A 59 -7.62 25.39 4.84
CA HIS A 59 -7.47 24.19 5.67
C HIS A 59 -7.49 24.46 7.19
N ARG A 60 -7.48 25.74 7.61
CA ARG A 60 -7.42 26.21 9.02
C ARG A 60 -6.34 25.55 9.88
N LEU A 61 -5.27 25.03 9.28
CA LEU A 61 -4.17 24.37 9.99
C LEU A 61 -3.29 25.37 10.74
N ARG A 62 -3.20 26.62 10.27
CA ARG A 62 -2.32 27.66 10.84
C ARG A 62 -3.07 28.91 11.31
N ARG A 63 -4.39 28.79 11.54
CA ARG A 63 -5.31 29.87 11.92
C ARG A 63 -5.02 31.17 11.13
N ALA A 64 -4.32 32.14 11.74
CA ALA A 64 -4.02 33.45 11.16
C ALA A 64 -3.35 33.40 9.79
N ASP A 65 -2.37 32.52 9.56
CA ASP A 65 -1.71 32.42 8.24
C ASP A 65 -2.66 31.92 7.16
N SER A 66 -3.55 30.99 7.51
CA SER A 66 -4.51 30.42 6.56
C SER A 66 -5.58 31.45 6.16
N ASP A 67 -5.96 32.33 7.08
CA ASP A 67 -6.86 33.44 6.79
C ASP A 67 -6.15 34.54 5.97
N GLY A 68 -4.85 34.76 6.21
CA GLY A 68 -4.02 35.63 5.38
C GLY A 68 -3.82 35.12 3.95
N ASP A 69 -3.70 33.81 3.76
CA ASP A 69 -3.67 33.19 2.43
C ASP A 69 -5.00 33.41 1.67
N GLU A 70 -6.13 33.29 2.37
CA GLU A 70 -7.46 33.50 1.79
C GLU A 70 -7.68 34.96 1.36
N GLN A 71 -7.34 35.92 2.23
CA GLN A 71 -7.40 37.35 1.91
C GLN A 71 -6.50 37.71 0.73
N PHE A 72 -5.29 37.14 0.69
CA PHE A 72 -4.35 37.34 -0.41
C PHE A 72 -4.92 36.85 -1.75
N VAL A 73 -5.47 35.63 -1.79
CA VAL A 73 -6.11 35.09 -2.99
C VAL A 73 -7.31 35.93 -3.40
N GLN A 74 -8.13 36.38 -2.44
CA GLN A 74 -9.26 37.26 -2.71
C GLN A 74 -8.83 38.56 -3.38
N ALA A 75 -7.80 39.23 -2.86
CA ALA A 75 -7.27 40.46 -3.46
C ALA A 75 -6.76 40.24 -4.89
N ALA A 76 -6.02 39.15 -5.12
CA ALA A 76 -5.50 38.83 -6.45
C ALA A 76 -6.61 38.50 -7.47
N VAL A 77 -7.67 37.80 -7.03
CA VAL A 77 -8.82 37.44 -7.87
C VAL A 77 -9.63 38.68 -8.25
N VAL A 78 -9.85 39.59 -7.30
CA VAL A 78 -10.54 40.88 -7.56
C VAL A 78 -9.74 41.72 -8.55
N LYS A 79 -8.41 41.81 -8.40
CA LYS A 79 -7.54 42.54 -9.35
C LYS A 79 -7.64 42.01 -10.79
N LEU A 80 -7.91 40.72 -10.96
CA LEU A 80 -8.08 40.08 -12.26
C LEU A 80 -9.52 40.15 -12.81
N GLY A 81 -10.47 40.74 -12.07
CA GLY A 81 -11.87 40.83 -12.47
C GLY A 81 -12.60 39.47 -12.45
N LEU A 82 -12.11 38.51 -11.67
CA LEU A 82 -12.65 37.16 -11.59
C LEU A 82 -13.50 36.96 -10.32
N ARG A 83 -14.34 35.91 -10.32
CA ARG A 83 -15.15 35.55 -9.14
C ARG A 83 -14.46 34.47 -8.30
N LEU A 84 -14.41 34.69 -6.98
CA LEU A 84 -13.90 33.73 -5.99
C LEU A 84 -15.03 32.94 -5.30
N ILE A 85 -14.79 31.66 -5.05
CA ILE A 85 -15.53 30.84 -4.08
C ILE A 85 -14.54 30.26 -3.09
N ALA A 86 -14.64 30.72 -1.84
CA ALA A 86 -13.84 30.19 -0.74
C ALA A 86 -14.61 29.12 0.05
N GLY A 87 -13.90 28.10 0.51
CA GLY A 87 -14.39 27.11 1.46
C GLY A 87 -13.41 26.98 2.62
N ARG A 88 -13.91 26.65 3.80
CA ARG A 88 -13.10 26.51 5.01
C ARG A 88 -13.45 25.20 5.73
N ALA A 89 -12.46 24.52 6.29
CA ALA A 89 -12.70 23.38 7.19
C ALA A 89 -11.56 23.21 8.19
N ASP A 90 -11.89 22.74 9.39
CA ASP A 90 -10.88 22.29 10.36
C ASP A 90 -10.40 20.88 10.00
N VAL A 91 -9.23 20.82 9.35
CA VAL A 91 -8.62 19.55 8.93
C VAL A 91 -8.17 18.72 10.13
N ALA A 92 -7.69 19.32 11.20
CA ALA A 92 -7.16 18.60 12.36
C ALA A 92 -8.28 17.90 13.15
N ALA A 93 -9.43 18.56 13.30
CA ALA A 93 -10.62 17.93 13.86
C ALA A 93 -11.10 16.75 12.99
N PHE A 94 -11.15 16.93 11.67
CA PHE A 94 -11.55 15.87 10.75
C PHE A 94 -10.58 14.67 10.74
N ALA A 95 -9.28 14.92 10.73
CA ALA A 95 -8.24 13.89 10.75
C ALA A 95 -8.37 12.98 11.99
N ARG A 96 -8.61 13.58 13.16
CA ARG A 96 -8.81 12.83 14.42
C ARG A 96 -10.06 11.96 14.37
N ARG A 97 -11.17 12.49 13.86
CA ARG A 97 -12.45 11.76 13.77
C ARG A 97 -12.37 10.56 12.82
N GLU A 98 -11.79 10.76 11.64
CA GLU A 98 -11.70 9.72 10.61
C GLU A 98 -10.47 8.80 10.76
N LYS A 99 -9.63 9.02 11.79
CA LYS A 99 -8.36 8.32 12.00
C LYS A 99 -7.43 8.37 10.77
N LEU A 100 -7.41 9.52 10.10
CA LEU A 100 -6.57 9.78 8.93
C LEU A 100 -5.36 10.63 9.31
N SER A 101 -4.30 10.56 8.49
CA SER A 101 -3.24 11.56 8.58
C SER A 101 -3.77 12.93 8.19
N VAL A 102 -3.18 13.99 8.74
CA VAL A 102 -3.56 15.38 8.43
C VAL A 102 -3.46 15.67 6.93
N GLU A 103 -2.46 15.13 6.23
CA GLU A 103 -2.31 15.27 4.78
C GLU A 103 -3.43 14.58 4.00
N MET A 104 -3.81 13.35 4.38
CA MET A 104 -4.91 12.62 3.74
C MET A 104 -6.25 13.31 4.00
N ALA A 105 -6.48 13.79 5.22
CA ALA A 105 -7.65 14.58 5.59
C ALA A 105 -7.74 15.89 4.79
N ALA A 106 -6.65 16.66 4.71
CA ALA A 106 -6.57 17.89 3.93
C ALA A 106 -6.89 17.62 2.46
N ARG A 107 -6.26 16.59 1.87
CA ARG A 107 -6.46 16.19 0.49
C ARG A 107 -7.92 15.81 0.24
N LYS A 108 -8.52 14.98 1.10
CA LYS A 108 -9.91 14.55 0.98
C LYS A 108 -10.86 15.73 1.03
N LEU A 109 -10.77 16.57 2.06
CA LEU A 109 -11.65 17.73 2.24
C LEU A 109 -11.54 18.71 1.07
N ARG A 110 -10.32 18.94 0.56
CA ARG A 110 -10.09 19.77 -0.62
C ARG A 110 -10.79 19.20 -1.85
N HIS A 111 -10.60 17.92 -2.17
CA HIS A 111 -11.26 17.30 -3.33
C HIS A 111 -12.79 17.29 -3.18
N ASP A 112 -13.30 17.01 -1.98
CA ASP A 112 -14.73 17.04 -1.70
C ASP A 112 -15.31 18.46 -1.87
N PHE A 113 -14.58 19.50 -1.44
CA PHE A 113 -14.96 20.88 -1.67
C PHE A 113 -14.97 21.27 -3.15
N LEU A 114 -13.90 20.94 -3.89
CA LEU A 114 -13.80 21.22 -5.32
C LEU A 114 -14.95 20.56 -6.10
N ALA A 115 -15.27 19.30 -5.79
CA ALA A 115 -16.38 18.58 -6.40
C ALA A 115 -17.74 19.23 -6.08
N ARG A 116 -17.98 19.64 -4.82
CA ARG A 116 -19.21 20.35 -4.44
C ARG A 116 -19.34 21.69 -5.17
N ALA A 117 -18.26 22.46 -5.27
CA ALA A 117 -18.25 23.74 -5.96
C ALA A 117 -18.55 23.57 -7.46
N ALA A 118 -17.90 22.59 -8.10
CA ALA A 118 -18.14 22.20 -9.50
C ALA A 118 -19.62 21.85 -9.74
N ARG A 119 -20.19 20.99 -8.91
CA ARG A 119 -21.59 20.57 -9.01
C ARG A 119 -22.56 21.74 -8.82
N ARG A 120 -22.36 22.57 -7.80
CA ARG A 120 -23.22 23.73 -7.51
C ARG A 120 -23.29 24.70 -8.69
N LEU A 121 -22.17 24.89 -9.38
CA LEU A 121 -22.06 25.81 -10.51
C LEU A 121 -22.31 25.15 -11.87
N LYS A 122 -22.59 23.83 -11.90
CA LYS A 122 -22.72 23.03 -13.12
C LYS A 122 -21.47 23.11 -14.02
N ILE A 123 -20.29 23.32 -13.42
CA ILE A 123 -19.00 23.32 -14.11
C ILE A 123 -18.38 21.93 -14.00
N LYS A 124 -18.00 21.34 -15.12
CA LYS A 124 -17.48 19.96 -15.15
C LYS A 124 -15.96 19.89 -15.00
N THR A 125 -15.24 21.00 -15.13
CA THR A 125 -13.79 20.98 -15.25
C THR A 125 -13.12 21.83 -14.17
N VAL A 126 -12.16 21.22 -13.47
CA VAL A 126 -11.35 21.87 -12.43
C VAL A 126 -9.87 21.78 -12.80
N ALA A 127 -9.22 22.93 -12.97
CA ALA A 127 -7.79 23.03 -13.23
C ALA A 127 -6.98 23.07 -11.92
N LEU A 128 -5.92 22.25 -11.86
CA LEU A 128 -5.00 22.11 -10.74
C LEU A 128 -3.58 22.45 -11.17
N ALA A 129 -2.83 23.13 -10.31
CA ALA A 129 -1.48 23.61 -10.59
C ALA A 129 -0.37 22.59 -10.32
N HIS A 130 -0.64 21.30 -10.56
CA HIS A 130 0.41 20.28 -10.46
C HIS A 130 1.39 20.44 -11.63
N HIS A 131 2.68 20.33 -11.32
CA HIS A 131 3.76 20.62 -12.26
C HIS A 131 4.73 19.44 -12.44
N ALA A 132 5.75 19.60 -13.28
CA ALA A 132 6.70 18.54 -13.61
C ALA A 132 7.45 18.00 -12.38
N ASP A 133 7.91 18.87 -11.48
CA ASP A 133 8.62 18.39 -10.27
C ASP A 133 7.69 17.60 -9.32
N ASP A 134 6.37 17.87 -9.29
CA ASP A 134 5.42 17.03 -8.54
C ASP A 134 5.37 15.60 -9.10
N GLN A 135 5.52 15.42 -10.41
CA GLN A 135 5.58 14.11 -11.04
C GLN A 135 6.83 13.35 -10.61
N VAL A 136 7.98 14.03 -10.59
CA VAL A 136 9.26 13.45 -10.17
C VAL A 136 9.19 13.05 -8.70
N GLU A 137 8.66 13.90 -7.82
CA GLU A 137 8.41 13.56 -6.42
C GLU A 137 7.51 12.33 -6.28
N LEU A 138 6.41 12.30 -7.04
CA LEU A 138 5.45 11.20 -7.01
C LEU A 138 6.07 9.90 -7.52
N PHE A 139 6.94 9.96 -8.52
CA PHE A 139 7.69 8.82 -9.04
C PHE A 139 8.51 8.16 -7.93
N PHE A 140 9.40 8.93 -7.27
CA PHE A 140 10.22 8.38 -6.18
C PHE A 140 9.39 7.88 -5.01
N LEU A 141 8.33 8.61 -4.65
CA LEU A 141 7.43 8.22 -3.57
C LEU A 141 6.71 6.91 -3.86
N ARG A 142 6.28 6.67 -5.10
CA ARG A 142 5.65 5.41 -5.52
C ARG A 142 6.66 4.29 -5.72
N TRP A 143 7.83 4.60 -6.27
CA TRP A 143 8.92 3.64 -6.46
C TRP A 143 9.40 3.06 -5.13
N LEU A 144 9.66 3.92 -4.12
CA LEU A 144 10.03 3.50 -2.76
C LEU A 144 8.92 2.68 -2.06
N ARG A 145 7.68 2.75 -2.53
CA ARG A 145 6.54 1.96 -2.03
C ARG A 145 6.28 0.69 -2.85
N GLY A 146 7.14 0.36 -3.82
CA GLY A 146 6.97 -0.82 -4.69
C GLY A 146 5.89 -0.67 -5.75
N GLY A 147 5.59 0.56 -6.20
CA GLY A 147 4.62 0.79 -7.26
C GLY A 147 5.03 0.14 -8.59
N GLY A 148 4.11 -0.60 -9.22
CA GLY A 148 4.29 -1.16 -10.56
C GLY A 148 4.06 -0.13 -11.69
N GLY A 149 4.06 -0.57 -12.95
CA GLY A 149 4.04 0.32 -14.13
C GLY A 149 2.95 1.41 -14.11
N LYS A 150 1.70 1.05 -13.80
CA LYS A 150 0.60 2.03 -13.64
C LYS A 150 0.85 3.04 -12.52
N GLY A 151 1.50 2.61 -11.43
CA GLY A 151 1.90 3.50 -10.35
C GLY A 151 3.01 4.45 -10.78
N LEU A 152 4.03 3.95 -11.48
CA LEU A 152 5.17 4.75 -11.91
C LEU A 152 4.83 5.74 -13.03
N ALA A 153 3.74 5.52 -13.77
CA ALA A 153 3.23 6.45 -14.80
C ALA A 153 2.82 7.85 -14.27
N GLY A 154 2.84 8.07 -12.94
CA GLY A 154 2.58 9.37 -12.36
C GLY A 154 1.12 9.81 -12.34
N MET A 155 0.91 11.12 -12.39
CA MET A 155 -0.39 11.75 -12.57
C MET A 155 -0.73 11.84 -14.06
N LYS A 156 -2.01 11.64 -14.39
CA LYS A 156 -2.51 11.88 -15.74
C LYS A 156 -2.79 13.37 -15.95
N TRP A 157 -2.74 13.82 -17.20
CA TRP A 157 -3.12 15.18 -17.59
C TRP A 157 -4.56 15.53 -17.23
N ALA A 158 -5.46 14.56 -17.42
CA ALA A 158 -6.85 14.64 -17.01
C ALA A 158 -7.26 13.35 -16.29
N ASN A 159 -8.08 13.47 -15.23
CA ASN A 159 -8.71 12.32 -14.59
C ASN A 159 -10.01 12.73 -13.89
N PRO A 160 -10.97 11.79 -13.71
CA PRO A 160 -12.15 12.05 -12.88
C PRO A 160 -11.75 12.42 -11.44
N SER A 161 -12.54 13.29 -10.81
CA SER A 161 -12.35 13.66 -9.42
C SER A 161 -12.61 12.44 -8.52
N PRO A 162 -11.75 12.19 -7.50
CA PRO A 162 -11.98 11.10 -6.55
C PRO A 162 -13.31 11.21 -5.79
N SER A 163 -13.83 12.44 -5.65
CA SER A 163 -15.06 12.75 -4.89
C SER A 163 -16.31 12.79 -5.77
N ASP A 164 -16.14 12.96 -7.09
CA ASP A 164 -17.23 13.00 -8.05
C ASP A 164 -16.71 12.67 -9.47
N PRO A 165 -16.96 11.46 -9.99
CA PRO A 165 -16.49 11.06 -11.31
C PRO A 165 -17.01 11.92 -12.47
N ALA A 166 -18.11 12.67 -12.28
CA ALA A 166 -18.63 13.58 -13.30
C ALA A 166 -17.80 14.87 -13.45
N VAL A 167 -16.90 15.16 -12.50
CA VAL A 167 -16.00 16.32 -12.51
C VAL A 167 -14.62 15.89 -13.00
N GLY A 168 -14.14 16.48 -14.09
CA GLY A 168 -12.80 16.31 -14.62
C GLY A 168 -11.78 17.21 -13.91
N LEU A 169 -10.68 16.62 -13.45
CA LEU A 169 -9.51 17.33 -12.94
C LEU A 169 -8.45 17.41 -14.03
N VAL A 170 -8.07 18.62 -14.44
CA VAL A 170 -7.05 18.87 -15.46
C VAL A 170 -5.80 19.50 -14.85
N ARG A 171 -4.62 19.20 -15.42
CA ARG A 171 -3.32 19.69 -14.94
C ARG A 171 -2.53 20.35 -16.09
N PRO A 172 -2.80 21.62 -16.43
CA PRO A 172 -2.17 22.27 -17.58
C PRO A 172 -0.65 22.48 -17.46
N LEU A 173 -0.10 22.48 -16.24
CA LEU A 173 1.32 22.75 -15.98
C LEU A 173 2.17 21.48 -15.83
N LEU A 174 1.63 20.29 -16.14
CA LEU A 174 2.20 19.01 -15.73
C LEU A 174 3.58 18.71 -16.36
N ASP A 175 3.91 19.38 -17.45
CA ASP A 175 5.20 19.33 -18.16
C ASP A 175 6.10 20.54 -17.88
N GLN A 176 5.65 21.51 -17.08
CA GLN A 176 6.38 22.73 -16.75
C GLN A 176 7.16 22.56 -15.44
N SER A 177 8.42 22.96 -15.40
CA SER A 177 9.22 22.91 -14.17
C SER A 177 8.91 24.09 -13.26
N LYS A 178 9.08 23.90 -11.95
CA LYS A 178 8.89 24.97 -10.96
C LYS A 178 9.83 26.15 -11.19
N ALA A 179 11.01 25.91 -11.76
CA ALA A 179 11.94 26.97 -12.16
C ALA A 179 11.34 27.88 -13.25
N VAL A 180 10.68 27.31 -14.26
CA VAL A 180 9.98 28.07 -15.31
C VAL A 180 8.80 28.84 -14.71
N LEU A 181 8.01 28.21 -13.82
CA LEU A 181 6.89 28.89 -13.15
C LEU A 181 7.35 30.08 -12.31
N ARG A 182 8.47 29.94 -11.59
CA ARG A 182 9.08 31.01 -10.79
C ARG A 182 9.55 32.16 -11.68
N ARG A 183 10.28 31.86 -12.76
CA ARG A 183 10.76 32.87 -13.71
C ARG A 183 9.60 33.66 -14.30
N TYR A 184 8.56 32.97 -14.76
CA TYR A 184 7.37 33.62 -15.30
C TYR A 184 6.67 34.53 -14.27
N ALA A 185 6.55 34.07 -13.02
CA ALA A 185 5.98 34.87 -11.95
C ALA A 185 6.78 36.16 -11.68
N GLN A 186 8.11 36.08 -11.70
CA GLN A 186 8.99 37.24 -11.55
C GLN A 186 8.85 38.22 -12.74
N GLU A 187 8.89 37.72 -13.97
CA GLU A 187 8.77 38.53 -15.19
C GLU A 187 7.45 39.29 -15.28
N HIS A 188 6.37 38.75 -14.71
CA HIS A 188 5.02 39.34 -14.76
C HIS A 188 4.59 39.98 -13.42
N GLY A 189 5.48 40.07 -12.44
CA GLY A 189 5.17 40.66 -11.13
C GLY A 189 4.04 39.94 -10.38
N ILE A 190 3.92 38.63 -10.54
CA ILE A 190 2.90 37.81 -9.89
C ILE A 190 3.28 37.61 -8.43
N ALA A 191 2.53 38.25 -7.53
CA ALA A 191 2.66 37.99 -6.10
C ALA A 191 2.20 36.56 -5.76
N PHE A 192 2.85 35.95 -4.78
CA PHE A 192 2.45 34.67 -4.19
C PHE A 192 2.92 34.59 -2.74
N ARG A 193 2.31 33.70 -1.95
CA ARG A 193 2.73 33.38 -0.57
C ARG A 193 3.43 32.02 -0.54
N GLU A 194 4.57 31.94 0.15
CA GLU A 194 5.25 30.66 0.36
C GLU A 194 4.73 29.96 1.62
N ASP A 195 4.45 28.67 1.49
CA ASP A 195 3.99 27.85 2.61
C ASP A 195 5.21 27.36 3.42
N ALA A 196 5.36 27.88 4.65
CA ALA A 196 6.42 27.51 5.59
C ALA A 196 6.49 26.00 5.90
N THR A 197 5.35 25.29 5.80
CA THR A 197 5.27 23.84 6.06
C THR A 197 6.09 23.03 5.05
N ASN A 198 6.42 23.61 3.88
CA ASN A 198 7.25 22.97 2.86
C ASN A 198 8.70 22.71 3.33
N ALA A 199 9.16 23.40 4.37
CA ALA A 199 10.50 23.23 4.92
C ALA A 199 10.60 22.03 5.89
N HIS A 200 9.47 21.57 6.47
CA HIS A 200 9.47 20.52 7.48
C HIS A 200 9.80 19.14 6.89
N LEU A 201 10.80 18.45 7.45
CA LEU A 201 11.29 17.16 6.94
C LEU A 201 10.56 15.93 7.51
N ASP A 202 9.54 16.12 8.33
CA ASP A 202 8.76 15.01 8.91
C ASP A 202 8.03 14.20 7.82
N PHE A 203 7.62 14.89 6.74
CA PHE A 203 6.94 14.28 5.62
C PHE A 203 7.94 13.67 4.62
N LEU A 204 7.75 12.40 4.26
CA LEU A 204 8.58 11.71 3.26
C LEU A 204 8.68 12.50 1.95
N ARG A 205 7.58 13.13 1.52
CA ARG A 205 7.55 13.95 0.31
C ARG A 205 8.50 15.14 0.39
N ASN A 206 8.54 15.83 1.54
CA ASN A 206 9.45 16.96 1.76
C ASN A 206 10.91 16.50 1.84
N ARG A 207 11.18 15.33 2.44
CA ARG A 207 12.53 14.71 2.40
C ARG A 207 12.97 14.40 0.98
N ILE A 208 12.08 13.86 0.14
CA ILE A 208 12.38 13.61 -1.27
C ILE A 208 12.72 14.93 -1.97
N ARG A 209 11.86 15.94 -1.85
CA ARG A 209 12.04 17.27 -2.47
C ARG A 209 13.31 17.99 -2.02
N ASN A 210 13.58 18.04 -0.71
CA ASN A 210 14.59 18.92 -0.12
C ASN A 210 15.94 18.23 0.10
N LYS A 211 16.01 16.89 0.07
CA LYS A 211 17.26 16.14 0.30
C LYS A 211 17.60 15.20 -0.87
N LEU A 212 16.70 14.29 -1.23
CA LEU A 212 16.99 13.26 -2.23
C LEU A 212 17.14 13.84 -3.64
N LEU A 213 16.16 14.60 -4.12
CA LEU A 213 16.20 15.15 -5.48
C LEU A 213 17.38 16.10 -5.70
N PRO A 214 17.73 17.02 -4.77
CA PRO A 214 18.93 17.84 -4.91
C PRO A 214 20.21 16.99 -4.96
N LEU A 215 20.34 15.98 -4.10
CA LEU A 215 21.48 15.07 -4.11
C LEU A 215 21.63 14.37 -5.47
N LEU A 216 20.55 13.77 -5.97
CA LEU A 216 20.55 13.06 -7.25
C LEU A 216 20.86 13.99 -8.42
N SER A 217 20.22 15.16 -8.48
CA SER A 217 20.43 16.11 -9.56
C SER A 217 21.83 16.71 -9.56
N GLN A 218 22.40 16.99 -8.38
CA GLN A 218 23.72 17.64 -8.28
C GLN A 218 24.89 16.65 -8.38
N LYS A 219 24.75 15.44 -7.84
CA LYS A 219 25.87 14.48 -7.73
C LYS A 219 25.84 13.35 -8.77
N TYR A 220 24.70 13.14 -9.44
CA TYR A 220 24.55 11.98 -10.34
C TYR A 220 24.05 12.37 -11.74
N GLN A 221 22.91 13.05 -11.85
CA GLN A 221 22.28 13.34 -13.14
C GLN A 221 21.63 14.73 -13.15
N PRO A 222 22.29 15.76 -13.72
CA PRO A 222 21.76 17.13 -13.80
C PRO A 222 20.38 17.24 -14.47
N ALA A 223 20.09 16.37 -15.44
CA ALA A 223 18.80 16.33 -16.14
C ALA A 223 17.81 15.32 -15.53
N LEU A 224 17.91 15.05 -14.22
CA LEU A 224 17.14 13.99 -13.55
C LEU A 224 15.64 14.08 -13.83
N ALA A 225 15.05 15.28 -13.70
CA ALA A 225 13.62 15.48 -13.91
C ALA A 225 13.18 15.05 -15.32
N ARG A 226 13.93 15.44 -16.35
CA ARG A 226 13.65 15.07 -17.75
C ARG A 226 13.76 13.56 -17.96
N SER A 227 14.79 12.93 -17.40
CA SER A 227 14.98 11.49 -17.49
C SER A 227 13.85 10.72 -16.82
N VAL A 228 13.46 11.14 -15.60
CA VAL A 228 12.35 10.53 -14.85
C VAL A 228 11.03 10.69 -15.61
N LEU A 229 10.68 11.88 -16.07
CA LEU A 229 9.44 12.12 -16.83
C LEU A 229 9.37 11.26 -18.10
N ARG A 230 10.48 11.12 -18.83
CA ARG A 230 10.55 10.22 -20.00
C ARG A 230 10.34 8.76 -19.62
N THR A 231 10.93 8.29 -18.53
CA THR A 231 10.69 6.94 -18.02
C THR A 231 9.22 6.75 -17.62
N MET A 232 8.60 7.73 -16.97
CA MET A 232 7.19 7.68 -16.58
C MET A 232 6.27 7.56 -17.81
N ASP A 233 6.58 8.28 -18.89
CA ASP A 233 5.83 8.22 -20.15
C ASP A 233 5.91 6.84 -20.80
N ILE A 234 7.13 6.31 -20.97
CA ILE A 234 7.36 4.97 -21.55
C ILE A 234 6.64 3.89 -20.73
N VAL A 235 6.90 3.84 -19.43
CA VAL A 235 6.32 2.84 -18.52
C VAL A 235 4.80 2.98 -18.45
N GLY A 236 4.29 4.21 -18.52
CA GLY A 236 2.85 4.49 -18.57
C GLY A 236 2.19 3.97 -19.84
N ALA A 237 2.79 4.21 -21.00
CA ALA A 237 2.29 3.73 -22.29
C ALA A 237 2.26 2.20 -22.36
N GLU A 238 3.33 1.54 -21.92
CA GLU A 238 3.41 0.08 -21.84
C GLU A 238 2.37 -0.50 -20.88
N ALA A 239 2.22 0.09 -19.69
CA ALA A 239 1.22 -0.35 -18.71
C ALA A 239 -0.22 -0.16 -19.23
N ASP A 240 -0.49 0.92 -19.96
CA ASP A 240 -1.80 1.15 -20.57
C ASP A 240 -2.09 0.16 -21.71
N LEU A 241 -1.09 -0.25 -22.50
CA LEU A 241 -1.25 -1.33 -23.47
C LEU A 241 -1.60 -2.66 -22.79
N VAL A 242 -0.81 -3.09 -21.81
CA VAL A 242 -1.05 -4.34 -21.06
C VAL A 242 -2.44 -4.34 -20.43
N ARG A 243 -2.86 -3.19 -19.89
CA ARG A 243 -4.21 -3.01 -19.33
C ARG A 243 -5.30 -3.19 -20.37
N ARG A 244 -5.19 -2.60 -21.56
CA ARG A 244 -6.18 -2.77 -22.63
C ARG A 244 -6.31 -4.23 -23.05
N VAL A 245 -5.19 -4.92 -23.26
CA VAL A 245 -5.19 -6.35 -23.64
C VAL A 245 -5.84 -7.20 -22.55
N ALA A 246 -5.58 -6.91 -21.27
CA ALA A 246 -6.22 -7.61 -20.16
C ALA A 246 -7.74 -7.30 -20.06
N GLU A 247 -8.14 -6.05 -20.28
CA GLU A 247 -9.56 -5.64 -20.30
C GLU A 247 -10.32 -6.32 -21.45
N GLU A 248 -9.73 -6.38 -22.65
CA GLU A 248 -10.29 -7.10 -23.80
C GLU A 248 -10.48 -8.58 -23.49
N TRP A 249 -9.43 -9.26 -23.00
CA TRP A 249 -9.53 -10.67 -22.62
C TRP A 249 -10.61 -10.92 -21.56
N LEU A 250 -10.73 -10.03 -20.56
CA LEU A 250 -11.77 -10.14 -19.53
C LEU A 250 -13.20 -9.93 -20.09
N SER A 251 -13.34 -9.16 -21.16
CA SER A 251 -14.65 -8.84 -21.78
C SER A 251 -15.19 -9.92 -22.72
N GLN A 252 -14.33 -10.83 -23.20
CA GLN A 252 -14.73 -11.90 -24.12
C GLN A 252 -15.67 -12.91 -23.45
N LYS A 253 -16.72 -13.34 -24.18
CA LYS A 253 -17.66 -14.39 -23.75
C LYS A 253 -16.97 -15.76 -23.65
N ARG A 254 -16.09 -16.08 -24.60
CA ARG A 254 -15.23 -17.25 -24.61
C ARG A 254 -13.78 -16.77 -24.54
N ARG A 255 -13.15 -16.96 -23.38
CA ARG A 255 -11.78 -16.52 -23.14
C ARG A 255 -10.80 -17.57 -23.63
N SER A 256 -9.67 -17.12 -24.17
CA SER A 256 -8.51 -17.99 -24.35
C SER A 256 -7.96 -18.43 -23.00
N ASP A 257 -7.18 -19.52 -23.02
CA ASP A 257 -6.54 -20.07 -21.82
C ASP A 257 -5.67 -19.02 -21.12
N PHE A 258 -5.90 -18.83 -19.82
CA PHE A 258 -5.17 -17.88 -18.99
C PHE A 258 -3.67 -18.16 -19.00
N GLU A 259 -3.27 -19.44 -18.99
CA GLU A 259 -1.86 -19.84 -18.94
C GLU A 259 -1.10 -19.49 -20.23
N LYS A 260 -1.82 -19.30 -21.35
CA LYS A 260 -1.24 -18.90 -22.64
C LYS A 260 -1.05 -17.38 -22.77
N LEU A 261 -1.62 -16.60 -21.86
CA LEU A 261 -1.43 -15.15 -21.86
C LEU A 261 -0.01 -14.80 -21.46
N HIS A 262 0.52 -13.70 -22.01
CA HIS A 262 1.78 -13.14 -21.53
C HIS A 262 1.72 -12.82 -20.04
N LEU A 263 2.81 -13.05 -19.31
CA LEU A 263 2.92 -12.86 -17.86
C LEU A 263 2.39 -11.50 -17.37
N ALA A 264 2.68 -10.43 -18.12
CA ALA A 264 2.20 -9.09 -17.80
C ALA A 264 0.67 -8.98 -17.87
N VAL A 265 0.04 -9.62 -18.86
CA VAL A 265 -1.41 -9.64 -19.05
C VAL A 265 -2.08 -10.49 -17.97
N GLN A 266 -1.49 -11.64 -17.61
CA GLN A 266 -1.96 -12.47 -16.50
C GLN A 266 -2.04 -11.66 -15.19
N ARG A 267 -0.94 -10.98 -14.83
CA ARG A 267 -0.87 -10.12 -13.63
C ARG A 267 -1.94 -9.03 -13.68
N GLN A 268 -2.03 -8.33 -14.80
CA GLN A 268 -2.95 -7.21 -14.97
C GLN A 268 -4.43 -7.67 -14.91
N ALA A 269 -4.76 -8.82 -15.50
CA ALA A 269 -6.10 -9.39 -15.45
C ALA A 269 -6.51 -9.78 -14.02
N ILE A 270 -5.59 -10.34 -13.22
CA ILE A 270 -5.82 -10.61 -11.80
C ILE A 270 -6.04 -9.31 -11.03
N GLN A 271 -5.18 -8.31 -11.21
CA GLN A 271 -5.27 -7.02 -10.51
C GLN A 271 -6.59 -6.29 -10.81
N ILE A 272 -7.05 -6.29 -12.06
CA ILE A 272 -8.35 -5.70 -12.42
C ILE A 272 -9.50 -6.41 -11.68
N GLN A 273 -9.48 -7.73 -11.61
CA GLN A 273 -10.52 -8.50 -10.93
C GLN A 273 -10.48 -8.29 -9.41
N LEU A 274 -9.30 -8.27 -8.79
CA LEU A 274 -9.15 -7.96 -7.35
C LEU A 274 -9.72 -6.59 -6.99
N LEU A 275 -9.40 -5.55 -7.78
CA LEU A 275 -9.94 -4.22 -7.58
C LEU A 275 -11.47 -4.18 -7.70
N LYS A 276 -12.05 -4.90 -8.67
CA LYS A 276 -13.52 -5.04 -8.80
C LYS A 276 -14.15 -5.75 -7.59
N LEU A 277 -13.42 -6.64 -6.93
CA LEU A 277 -13.85 -7.34 -5.71
C LEU A 277 -13.59 -6.54 -4.41
N GLY A 278 -13.08 -5.31 -4.54
CA GLY A 278 -12.73 -4.46 -3.41
C GLY A 278 -11.50 -4.94 -2.61
N VAL A 279 -10.66 -5.78 -3.23
CA VAL A 279 -9.42 -6.27 -2.62
C VAL A 279 -8.24 -5.50 -3.22
N ALA A 280 -7.43 -4.88 -2.36
CA ALA A 280 -6.24 -4.18 -2.81
C ALA A 280 -5.21 -5.19 -3.35
N PRO A 281 -4.78 -5.08 -4.61
CA PRO A 281 -3.77 -5.98 -5.14
C PRO A 281 -2.39 -5.61 -4.58
N ASP A 282 -1.66 -6.62 -4.13
CA ASP A 282 -0.21 -6.56 -3.90
C ASP A 282 0.51 -7.58 -4.78
N PHE A 283 1.84 -7.50 -4.81
CA PHE A 283 2.67 -8.34 -5.67
C PHE A 283 2.53 -9.82 -5.31
N ASP A 284 2.62 -10.16 -4.01
CA ASP A 284 2.63 -11.54 -3.53
C ASP A 284 1.27 -12.21 -3.75
N LEU A 285 0.18 -11.50 -3.44
CA LEU A 285 -1.19 -11.95 -3.72
C LEU A 285 -1.40 -12.20 -5.22
N THR A 286 -0.92 -11.29 -6.06
CA THR A 286 -1.05 -11.43 -7.51
C THR A 286 -0.29 -12.66 -8.01
N GLU A 287 0.95 -12.88 -7.54
CA GLU A 287 1.75 -14.03 -7.94
C GLU A 287 1.21 -15.36 -7.40
N GLN A 288 0.66 -15.40 -6.18
CA GLN A 288 0.01 -16.60 -5.64
C GLN A 288 -1.20 -17.01 -6.49
N LEU A 289 -2.08 -16.06 -6.81
CA LEU A 289 -3.25 -16.33 -7.64
C LEU A 289 -2.88 -16.72 -9.07
N ARG A 290 -1.79 -16.14 -9.59
CA ARG A 290 -1.27 -16.48 -10.92
C ARG A 290 -0.73 -17.91 -10.94
N GLY A 291 0.18 -18.24 -10.02
CA GLY A 291 0.92 -19.50 -10.00
C GLY A 291 0.13 -20.72 -9.52
N SER A 292 -1.01 -20.55 -8.85
CA SER A 292 -1.77 -21.67 -8.29
C SER A 292 -3.28 -21.51 -8.51
N ALA A 293 -3.79 -22.14 -9.58
CA ALA A 293 -5.23 -22.25 -9.82
C ALA A 293 -5.90 -23.01 -8.67
N ASN A 294 -7.12 -22.61 -8.34
CA ASN A 294 -7.98 -23.20 -7.34
C ASN A 294 -7.43 -23.23 -5.92
N GLN A 295 -6.36 -22.49 -5.62
CA GLN A 295 -5.87 -22.34 -4.25
C GLN A 295 -6.45 -21.09 -3.58
N PRO A 296 -7.17 -21.20 -2.45
CA PRO A 296 -7.63 -20.04 -1.69
C PRO A 296 -6.48 -19.29 -1.03
N VAL A 297 -6.46 -17.97 -1.19
CA VAL A 297 -5.50 -17.05 -0.57
C VAL A 297 -6.24 -16.11 0.39
N PRO A 298 -5.87 -16.04 1.68
CA PRO A 298 -6.52 -15.17 2.64
C PRO A 298 -6.19 -13.70 2.36
N VAL A 299 -7.22 -12.85 2.28
CA VAL A 299 -7.09 -11.39 2.04
C VAL A 299 -7.62 -10.53 3.18
N GLY A 300 -8.22 -11.17 4.19
CA GLY A 300 -8.72 -10.50 5.38
C GLY A 300 -9.39 -11.49 6.34
N PRO A 301 -9.88 -11.01 7.49
CA PRO A 301 -10.67 -11.83 8.41
C PRO A 301 -11.89 -12.43 7.69
N GLY A 302 -11.99 -13.76 7.68
CA GLY A 302 -13.11 -14.48 7.06
C GLY A 302 -13.22 -14.33 5.53
N LEU A 303 -12.16 -13.89 4.86
CA LEU A 303 -12.18 -13.61 3.42
C LEU A 303 -10.98 -14.23 2.70
N THR A 304 -11.29 -15.03 1.68
CA THR A 304 -10.32 -15.60 0.75
C THR A 304 -10.65 -15.18 -0.67
N VAL A 305 -9.62 -15.15 -1.50
CA VAL A 305 -9.76 -15.06 -2.96
C VAL A 305 -9.08 -16.25 -3.58
N ARG A 306 -9.61 -16.71 -4.71
CA ARG A 306 -9.08 -17.85 -5.46
C ARG A 306 -9.17 -17.54 -6.94
N ARG A 307 -8.20 -18.00 -7.73
CA ARG A 307 -8.28 -17.96 -9.19
C ARG A 307 -8.76 -19.31 -9.71
N GLU A 308 -9.78 -19.35 -10.54
CA GLU A 308 -10.19 -20.54 -11.27
C GLU A 308 -9.22 -20.84 -12.44
N ARG A 309 -9.25 -22.06 -12.97
CA ARG A 309 -8.42 -22.44 -14.14
C ARG A 309 -8.61 -21.49 -15.32
N GLY A 310 -9.84 -21.05 -15.59
CA GLY A 310 -10.17 -20.07 -16.63
C GLY A 310 -9.73 -18.63 -16.33
N GLY A 311 -8.95 -18.39 -15.28
CA GLY A 311 -8.39 -17.08 -14.92
C GLY A 311 -9.36 -16.12 -14.23
N ARG A 312 -10.58 -16.57 -13.93
CA ARG A 312 -11.54 -15.81 -13.12
C ARG A 312 -11.08 -15.77 -11.67
N VAL A 313 -11.06 -14.59 -11.06
CA VAL A 313 -10.83 -14.45 -9.61
C VAL A 313 -12.17 -14.36 -8.91
N VAL A 314 -12.35 -15.20 -7.89
CA VAL A 314 -13.55 -15.24 -7.05
C VAL A 314 -13.19 -14.89 -5.62
N LYS A 315 -14.10 -14.16 -4.95
CA LYS A 315 -14.02 -13.85 -3.54
C LYS A 315 -15.00 -14.76 -2.81
N GLU A 316 -14.51 -15.48 -1.82
CA GLU A 316 -15.28 -16.45 -1.06
C GLU A 316 -15.17 -16.09 0.42
N ALA A 317 -16.30 -16.16 1.14
CA ALA A 317 -16.26 -16.11 2.59
C ALA A 317 -15.51 -17.35 3.05
N THR A 318 -14.38 -17.14 3.70
CA THR A 318 -13.71 -18.22 4.38
C THR A 318 -14.59 -18.52 5.58
N VAL A 319 -15.05 -19.76 5.69
CA VAL A 319 -15.29 -20.34 7.01
C VAL A 319 -13.93 -20.26 7.67
N CYS A 320 -13.69 -19.21 8.47
CA CYS A 320 -12.57 -19.22 9.39
C CYS A 320 -12.62 -20.61 10.01
N PRO A 321 -11.56 -21.43 9.95
CA PRO A 321 -11.43 -22.41 11.01
C PRO A 321 -11.40 -21.52 12.25
N THR A 322 -12.56 -21.45 12.90
CA THR A 322 -12.77 -20.88 14.22
C THR A 322 -11.52 -21.26 14.98
N PHE A 323 -10.82 -20.27 15.55
CA PHE A 323 -9.74 -20.51 16.49
C PHE A 323 -10.11 -21.76 17.29
N ARG A 324 -9.50 -22.92 16.99
CA ARG A 324 -9.98 -24.18 17.53
C ARG A 324 -9.56 -24.14 19.00
N PRO A 325 -10.51 -23.91 19.94
CA PRO A 325 -10.16 -23.76 21.34
C PRO A 325 -9.77 -25.11 21.94
N GLU A 326 -9.99 -26.19 21.17
CA GLU A 326 -9.53 -27.55 21.38
C GLU A 326 -8.11 -27.51 21.92
N GLN A 327 -7.99 -27.85 23.19
CA GLN A 327 -6.76 -28.23 23.83
C GLN A 327 -7.03 -29.58 24.50
N ILE A 328 -6.09 -30.50 24.38
CA ILE A 328 -6.18 -31.79 25.05
C ILE A 328 -5.01 -31.92 26.02
N ALA A 329 -5.32 -32.25 27.26
CA ALA A 329 -4.32 -32.68 28.22
C ALA A 329 -4.04 -34.17 27.96
N VAL A 330 -2.77 -34.49 27.78
CA VAL A 330 -2.28 -35.84 27.52
C VAL A 330 -1.40 -36.23 28.68
N GLU A 331 -1.88 -37.16 29.48
CA GLU A 331 -1.07 -37.79 30.51
C GLU A 331 -0.12 -38.79 29.83
N LEU A 332 1.18 -38.60 30.03
CA LEU A 332 2.23 -39.49 29.54
C LEU A 332 2.35 -40.71 30.48
N LYS A 333 1.22 -41.37 30.79
CA LYS A 333 1.16 -42.59 31.61
C LYS A 333 1.71 -43.77 30.82
N GLY A 334 2.70 -44.48 31.38
CA GLY A 334 3.32 -45.65 30.76
C GLY A 334 4.63 -45.36 29.99
N ARG A 335 5.17 -46.37 29.31
CA ARG A 335 6.44 -46.26 28.54
C ARG A 335 6.24 -45.72 27.13
N ASP A 336 5.00 -45.68 26.63
CA ASP A 336 4.66 -45.19 25.30
C ASP A 336 3.16 -44.93 25.17
N GLY A 337 2.79 -44.20 24.11
CA GLY A 337 1.38 -43.93 23.81
C GLY A 337 1.20 -43.16 22.51
N ALA A 338 -0.05 -42.90 22.16
CA ALA A 338 -0.43 -42.14 20.98
C ALA A 338 -1.66 -41.27 21.23
N VAL A 339 -1.72 -40.13 20.55
CA VAL A 339 -2.84 -39.19 20.63
C VAL A 339 -3.06 -38.54 19.27
N ASP A 340 -4.32 -38.31 18.94
CA ASP A 340 -4.73 -37.53 17.78
C ASP A 340 -5.07 -36.11 18.22
N PHE A 341 -4.50 -35.11 17.53
CA PHE A 341 -4.84 -33.72 17.77
C PHE A 341 -4.71 -32.89 16.48
N GLY A 342 -5.78 -32.19 16.11
CA GLY A 342 -5.86 -31.47 14.85
C GLY A 342 -5.63 -32.40 13.65
N ARG A 343 -4.61 -32.11 12.84
CA ARG A 343 -4.20 -32.92 11.68
C ARG A 343 -3.11 -33.95 11.97
N LEU A 344 -2.70 -34.07 13.24
CA LEU A 344 -1.54 -34.85 13.62
C LEU A 344 -1.95 -36.10 14.41
N ARG A 345 -1.30 -37.21 14.10
CA ARG A 345 -1.18 -38.34 15.02
C ARG A 345 0.20 -38.31 15.65
N ILE A 346 0.23 -38.12 16.95
CA ILE A 346 1.45 -38.00 17.75
C ILE A 346 1.65 -39.31 18.51
N TYR A 347 2.89 -39.79 18.51
CA TYR A 347 3.34 -40.95 19.26
C TYR A 347 4.48 -40.55 20.18
N TRP A 348 4.51 -41.12 21.39
CA TRP A 348 5.61 -40.92 22.31
C TRP A 348 6.15 -42.23 22.87
N TRP A 349 7.43 -42.23 23.23
CA TRP A 349 8.08 -43.30 23.99
C TRP A 349 9.01 -42.69 25.04
N ILE A 350 8.88 -43.14 26.29
CA ILE A 350 9.75 -42.79 27.41
C ILE A 350 10.69 -43.96 27.67
N ARG A 351 12.00 -43.72 27.60
CA ARG A 351 13.03 -44.76 27.81
C ARG A 351 14.14 -44.26 28.72
N SER A 352 14.71 -45.15 29.53
CA SER A 352 15.92 -44.83 30.29
C SER A 352 17.09 -44.59 29.35
N ARG A 353 17.82 -43.48 29.56
CA ARG A 353 19.00 -43.13 28.77
C ARG A 353 20.11 -44.15 28.93
N LYS A 354 20.25 -44.78 30.11
CA LYS A 354 21.24 -45.86 30.35
C LYS A 354 21.02 -47.05 29.41
N ALA A 355 19.78 -47.37 29.03
CA ALA A 355 19.49 -48.43 28.06
C ALA A 355 19.82 -48.04 26.60
N SER A 356 20.15 -46.76 26.34
CA SER A 356 20.43 -46.21 25.00
C SER A 356 21.88 -45.76 24.79
N LEU A 357 22.78 -46.08 25.74
CA LEU A 357 24.14 -45.53 25.88
C LEU A 357 25.05 -45.60 24.63
N ASN A 358 24.76 -46.48 23.65
CA ASN A 358 25.64 -46.67 22.48
C ASN A 358 25.16 -46.02 21.17
N ARG A 359 24.04 -45.29 21.14
CA ARG A 359 23.57 -44.64 19.89
C ARG A 359 23.01 -43.25 20.14
N ARG A 360 23.66 -42.22 19.58
CA ARG A 360 23.07 -40.87 19.47
C ARG A 360 21.70 -40.99 18.80
N PRO A 361 20.66 -40.27 19.26
CA PRO A 361 19.35 -40.32 18.62
C PRO A 361 19.47 -39.96 17.13
N LYS A 362 18.90 -40.80 16.26
CA LYS A 362 18.79 -40.46 14.84
C LYS A 362 17.71 -39.40 14.70
N PHE A 363 18.10 -38.16 14.45
CA PHE A 363 17.20 -37.08 14.12
C PHE A 363 16.63 -37.32 12.72
N ALA A 364 15.31 -37.31 12.61
CA ALA A 364 14.60 -37.49 11.36
C ALA A 364 13.45 -36.49 11.31
N LYS A 365 13.05 -36.08 10.11
CA LYS A 365 11.89 -35.21 9.92
C LYS A 365 10.66 -35.85 10.57
N GLY A 366 9.97 -35.10 11.43
CA GLY A 366 8.80 -35.62 12.16
C GLY A 366 9.13 -36.37 13.46
N CYS A 367 10.38 -36.31 13.95
CA CYS A 367 10.80 -36.96 15.19
C CYS A 367 11.77 -36.07 15.98
N GLU A 368 11.42 -35.78 17.23
CA GLU A 368 12.22 -34.98 18.17
C GLU A 368 12.46 -35.75 19.48
N TYR A 369 13.42 -35.30 20.27
CA TYR A 369 13.77 -35.90 21.56
C TYR A 369 13.86 -34.84 22.66
N PHE A 370 13.27 -35.13 23.80
CA PHE A 370 13.22 -34.24 24.95
C PHE A 370 13.69 -34.93 26.23
N ASP A 371 14.14 -34.15 27.20
CA ASP A 371 14.31 -34.61 28.58
C ASP A 371 12.95 -34.85 29.22
N ALA A 372 12.63 -36.11 29.53
CA ALA A 372 11.31 -36.49 30.01
C ALA A 372 10.99 -35.90 31.40
N GLU A 373 11.99 -35.74 32.26
CA GLU A 373 11.80 -35.19 33.60
C GLU A 373 11.45 -33.69 33.54
N ARG A 374 12.05 -32.96 32.60
CA ARG A 374 11.76 -31.53 32.40
C ARG A 374 10.39 -31.29 31.79
N ILE A 375 9.87 -32.23 31.00
CA ILE A 375 8.53 -32.15 30.42
C ILE A 375 7.46 -32.45 31.48
N GLY A 376 7.73 -33.42 32.35
CA GLY A 376 6.78 -33.91 33.35
C GLY A 376 5.83 -34.98 32.80
N SER A 377 4.88 -35.40 33.64
CA SER A 377 3.95 -36.50 33.36
C SER A 377 2.70 -36.09 32.56
N SER A 378 2.50 -34.80 32.31
CA SER A 378 1.34 -34.29 31.58
C SER A 378 1.74 -33.15 30.65
N VAL A 379 1.23 -33.21 29.42
CA VAL A 379 1.45 -32.20 28.39
C VAL A 379 0.11 -31.72 27.84
N VAL A 380 0.06 -30.49 27.37
CA VAL A 380 -1.13 -29.93 26.72
C VAL A 380 -0.83 -29.68 25.25
N LEU A 381 -1.62 -30.30 24.38
CA LEU A 381 -1.62 -30.03 22.95
C LEU A 381 -2.68 -28.99 22.62
N ARG A 382 -2.30 -27.97 21.87
CA ARG A 382 -3.21 -26.90 21.42
C ARG A 382 -2.69 -26.26 20.13
N HIS A 383 -3.45 -25.35 19.56
CA HIS A 383 -2.95 -24.43 18.55
C HIS A 383 -2.19 -23.24 19.17
N TRP A 384 -1.32 -22.61 18.39
CA TRP A 384 -0.58 -21.42 18.84
C TRP A 384 -1.53 -20.24 19.15
N ARG A 385 -1.14 -19.38 20.09
CA ARG A 385 -1.88 -18.20 20.53
C ARG A 385 -1.01 -16.96 20.40
N ALA A 386 -1.64 -15.81 20.12
CA ALA A 386 -0.91 -14.54 20.10
C ALA A 386 -0.29 -14.28 21.48
N GLY A 387 0.99 -13.92 21.50
CA GLY A 387 1.77 -13.74 22.73
C GLY A 387 2.61 -14.96 23.13
N ASP A 388 2.37 -16.14 22.55
CA ASP A 388 3.21 -17.33 22.80
C ASP A 388 4.69 -17.04 22.52
N ARG A 389 5.54 -17.52 23.42
CA ARG A 389 7.00 -17.42 23.31
C ARG A 389 7.64 -18.78 23.46
N ILE A 390 8.71 -19.00 22.70
CA ILE A 390 9.59 -20.15 22.85
C ILE A 390 11.04 -19.66 22.77
N GLN A 391 11.95 -20.35 23.43
CA GLN A 391 13.38 -20.19 23.21
C GLN A 391 13.87 -21.40 22.40
N PRO A 392 13.99 -21.30 21.06
CA PRO A 392 14.50 -22.39 20.26
C PRO A 392 15.92 -22.79 20.66
N ILE A 393 16.25 -24.06 20.49
CA ILE A 393 17.58 -24.57 20.82
C ILE A 393 18.69 -23.75 20.12
N GLY A 394 19.69 -23.34 20.90
CA GLY A 394 20.82 -22.51 20.46
C GLY A 394 20.57 -20.99 20.48
N MET A 395 19.38 -20.52 20.85
CA MET A 395 19.10 -19.08 21.02
C MET A 395 19.33 -18.64 22.47
N LYS A 396 19.89 -17.44 22.67
CA LYS A 396 20.20 -16.88 24.01
C LYS A 396 18.96 -16.42 24.79
N ALA A 397 17.86 -16.07 24.10
CA ALA A 397 16.66 -15.52 24.72
C ALA A 397 15.37 -16.03 24.06
N PRO A 398 14.23 -16.07 24.79
CA PRO A 398 12.93 -16.41 24.22
C PRO A 398 12.45 -15.39 23.18
N VAL A 399 11.85 -15.87 22.09
CA VAL A 399 11.29 -15.07 21.00
C VAL A 399 9.79 -15.32 20.86
N LYS A 400 9.03 -14.38 20.31
CA LYS A 400 7.61 -14.59 20.03
C LYS A 400 7.45 -15.57 18.88
N LEU A 401 6.48 -16.49 18.98
CA LEU A 401 6.15 -17.41 17.89
C LEU A 401 5.74 -16.67 16.62
N GLN A 402 5.05 -15.54 16.76
CA GLN A 402 4.67 -14.70 15.64
C GLN A 402 5.88 -14.22 14.84
N ASP A 403 6.95 -13.78 15.51
CA ASP A 403 8.17 -13.30 14.87
C ASP A 403 8.91 -14.46 14.19
N LEU A 404 8.95 -15.63 14.82
CA LEU A 404 9.50 -16.85 14.21
C LEU A 404 8.75 -17.25 12.94
N PHE A 405 7.42 -17.21 12.94
CA PHE A 405 6.61 -17.55 11.78
C PHE A 405 6.80 -16.56 10.62
N VAL A 406 6.97 -15.27 10.93
CA VAL A 406 7.30 -14.25 9.94
C VAL A 406 8.67 -14.52 9.31
N ASN A 407 9.69 -14.75 10.15
CA ASN A 407 11.06 -15.00 9.68
C ASN A 407 11.17 -16.27 8.82
N GLN A 408 10.38 -17.31 9.13
CA GLN A 408 10.33 -18.55 8.35
C GLN A 408 9.34 -18.50 7.19
N LYS A 409 8.74 -17.34 6.90
CA LYS A 409 7.78 -17.12 5.80
C LYS A 409 6.57 -18.08 5.85
N ILE A 410 6.15 -18.49 7.04
CA ILE A 410 4.94 -19.31 7.22
C ILE A 410 3.72 -18.41 7.01
N SER A 411 2.83 -18.78 6.09
CA SER A 411 1.64 -17.98 5.77
C SER A 411 0.67 -17.94 6.95
N ARG A 412 -0.18 -16.89 7.04
CA ARG A 412 -1.14 -16.76 8.13
C ARG A 412 -2.11 -17.96 8.22
N ALA A 413 -2.55 -18.50 7.08
CA ALA A 413 -3.40 -19.69 7.04
C ALA A 413 -2.70 -20.93 7.60
N GLN A 414 -1.42 -21.13 7.27
CA GLN A 414 -0.63 -22.24 7.81
C GLN A 414 -0.40 -22.11 9.31
N ARG A 415 -0.14 -20.89 9.82
CA ARG A 415 0.11 -20.65 11.26
C ARG A 415 -1.03 -21.17 12.12
N HIS A 416 -2.28 -20.89 11.75
CA HIS A 416 -3.46 -21.30 12.53
C HIS A 416 -3.67 -22.82 12.60
N GLN A 417 -3.03 -23.60 11.73
CA GLN A 417 -3.09 -25.06 11.75
C GLN A 417 -1.96 -25.71 12.56
N LEU A 418 -0.91 -24.95 12.89
CA LEU A 418 0.24 -25.49 13.62
C LEU A 418 -0.17 -25.91 15.03
N VAL A 419 0.28 -27.10 15.40
CA VAL A 419 0.13 -27.63 16.76
C VAL A 419 1.35 -27.22 17.60
N VAL A 420 1.10 -26.84 18.84
CA VAL A 420 2.12 -26.61 19.86
C VAL A 420 1.89 -27.55 21.04
N ALA A 421 2.97 -27.90 21.74
CA ALA A 421 2.88 -28.65 22.99
C ALA A 421 3.50 -27.85 24.14
N THR A 422 2.79 -27.82 25.27
CA THR A 422 3.25 -27.19 26.51
C THR A 422 3.32 -28.19 27.65
N THR A 423 4.17 -27.92 28.64
CA THR A 423 4.11 -28.61 29.93
C THR A 423 2.82 -28.25 30.67
N ALA A 424 2.52 -28.96 31.76
CA ALA A 424 1.41 -28.62 32.66
C ALA A 424 1.52 -27.18 33.23
N ALA A 425 2.74 -26.65 33.38
CA ALA A 425 2.99 -25.27 33.81
C ALA A 425 2.81 -24.22 32.69
N GLY A 426 2.43 -24.64 31.47
CA GLY A 426 2.20 -23.76 30.33
C GLY A 426 3.46 -23.39 29.55
N GLU A 427 4.60 -24.01 29.83
CA GLU A 427 5.86 -23.73 29.13
C GLU A 427 5.92 -24.46 27.78
N LEU A 428 6.20 -23.71 26.72
CA LEU A 428 6.22 -24.22 25.36
C LEU A 428 7.51 -24.98 25.07
N PHE A 429 7.40 -26.28 24.80
CA PHE A 429 8.56 -27.13 24.52
C PHE A 429 8.68 -27.56 23.06
N TRP A 430 7.57 -27.59 22.32
CA TRP A 430 7.52 -28.02 20.94
C TRP A 430 6.51 -27.22 20.10
N VAL A 431 6.88 -26.96 18.86
CA VAL A 431 6.04 -26.37 17.82
C VAL A 431 6.22 -27.20 16.57
N GLU A 432 5.13 -27.60 15.93
CA GLU A 432 5.14 -28.42 14.72
C GLU A 432 6.11 -27.85 13.66
N GLY A 433 7.14 -28.63 13.31
CA GLY A 433 8.09 -28.29 12.26
C GLY A 433 9.15 -27.23 12.64
N LEU A 434 9.16 -26.73 13.88
CA LEU A 434 10.20 -25.83 14.37
C LEU A 434 11.17 -26.55 15.31
N ARG A 435 12.28 -25.87 15.60
CA ARG A 435 13.26 -26.30 16.61
C ARG A 435 12.63 -26.41 18.00
N ILE A 436 13.05 -27.41 18.75
CA ILE A 436 12.64 -27.65 20.14
C ILE A 436 13.04 -26.52 21.09
N GLY A 437 12.37 -26.44 22.25
CA GLY A 437 12.71 -25.51 23.31
C GLY A 437 14.05 -25.85 24.00
N GLU A 438 14.90 -24.83 24.19
CA GLU A 438 16.24 -24.91 24.77
C GLU A 438 16.26 -25.61 26.14
N ARG A 439 15.26 -25.33 26.98
CA ARG A 439 15.18 -25.90 28.34
C ARG A 439 14.93 -27.40 28.35
N PHE A 440 14.32 -27.94 27.28
CA PHE A 440 13.87 -29.34 27.21
C PHE A 440 14.82 -30.23 26.40
N LYS A 441 15.96 -29.69 25.97
CA LYS A 441 16.99 -30.46 25.25
C LYS A 441 17.60 -31.53 26.16
N LEU A 442 18.10 -32.59 25.53
CA LEU A 442 18.90 -33.61 26.20
C LEU A 442 20.26 -33.03 26.61
N ASP A 443 20.71 -33.32 27.83
CA ASP A 443 22.08 -33.02 28.29
C ASP A 443 22.65 -34.16 29.13
N ASN A 444 23.86 -34.03 29.67
CA ASN A 444 24.51 -35.12 30.38
C ASN A 444 23.78 -35.57 31.66
N ARG A 445 22.81 -34.80 32.17
CA ARG A 445 22.03 -35.11 33.37
C ARG A 445 20.71 -35.82 33.05
N THR A 446 20.26 -35.82 31.80
CA THR A 446 18.98 -36.45 31.42
C THR A 446 19.00 -37.96 31.71
N VAL A 447 18.12 -38.42 32.60
CA VAL A 447 17.99 -39.85 32.95
C VAL A 447 17.00 -40.57 32.04
N TYR A 448 15.89 -39.93 31.70
CA TYR A 448 14.84 -40.47 30.83
C TYR A 448 14.67 -39.61 29.58
N LEU A 449 14.64 -40.26 28.41
CA LEU A 449 14.40 -39.62 27.13
C LEU A 449 12.94 -39.78 26.72
N LEU A 450 12.32 -38.69 26.28
CA LEU A 450 11.02 -38.67 25.62
C LEU A 450 11.24 -38.56 24.12
N LYS A 451 11.00 -39.65 23.38
CA LYS A 451 10.95 -39.65 21.92
C LYS A 451 9.57 -39.21 21.48
N TRP A 452 9.48 -38.16 20.69
CA TRP A 452 8.24 -37.55 20.22
C TRP A 452 8.16 -37.61 18.70
N ARG A 453 7.19 -38.32 18.14
CA ARG A 453 7.02 -38.50 16.69
C ARG A 453 5.64 -38.04 16.26
N TRP A 454 5.54 -37.29 15.17
CA TRP A 454 4.25 -36.88 14.61
C TRP A 454 4.15 -37.23 13.12
N LEU A 455 2.95 -37.60 12.69
CA LEU A 455 2.59 -37.84 11.31
C LEU A 455 1.41 -36.94 10.93
N VAL A 456 1.47 -36.32 9.75
CA VAL A 456 0.34 -35.57 9.18
C VAL A 456 -0.63 -36.59 8.60
N ARG A 457 -1.90 -36.51 9.00
CA ARG A 457 -2.98 -37.33 8.44
C ARG A 457 -3.45 -36.82 7.09
#